data_AF-A0A6P0JWF5-F1
#
_entry.id   AF-A0A6P0JWF5-F1
#
_cell.length_a   1.000
_cell.length_b   1.000
_cell.length_c   1.000
_cell.angle_alpha   90.00
_cell.angle_beta   90.00
_cell.angle_gamma   90.00
#
_symmetry.space_group_name_H-M   'P 1'
#
loop_
_entity.id
_entity.type
_entity.pdbx_description
1 polymer ?
#
loop_
_entity_poly.entity_id
_entity_poly.type
_entity_poly.pdbx_seq_one_letter_code
_entity_poly.pdbx_strand_id
1 'polypeptide(L)'
;MQTAFNSAWLLQNTNPLRQDLERIRHYLENPADVSPRQPHAFSPSYPLDRLCQRFGLSAFERDVLLLCLGYEIEPAFARLFAQGHQDAQKDYPTLAFCLAVLPEPSWSILSPQSPLHAWQLIELSASYPVST
;
A
#
# COMPACT_ATOMS: atom_id res chain seq x y z
N MET A 1 8.81 -36.50 -7.00
CA MET A 1 7.74 -36.17 -6.03
C MET A 1 8.11 -34.88 -5.29
N GLN A 2 7.99 -33.70 -5.92
CA GLN A 2 8.38 -32.41 -5.28
C GLN A 2 7.47 -31.23 -5.67
N THR A 3 6.24 -31.50 -6.13
CA THR A 3 5.34 -30.47 -6.69
C THR A 3 4.21 -30.06 -5.76
N ALA A 4 3.88 -30.89 -4.75
CA ALA A 4 2.76 -30.64 -3.84
C ALA A 4 3.06 -29.59 -2.75
N PHE A 5 4.33 -29.45 -2.35
CA PHE A 5 4.75 -28.47 -1.34
C PHE A 5 4.67 -27.02 -1.87
N ASN A 6 4.94 -26.82 -3.17
CA ASN A 6 4.89 -25.50 -3.80
C ASN A 6 3.46 -24.98 -4.00
N SER A 7 2.50 -25.81 -4.42
CA SER A 7 1.15 -25.33 -4.74
C SER A 7 0.33 -24.96 -3.51
N ALA A 8 0.38 -25.75 -2.43
CA ALA A 8 -0.34 -25.45 -1.20
C ALA A 8 0.20 -24.21 -0.49
N TRP A 9 1.54 -24.05 -0.42
CA TRP A 9 2.18 -22.85 0.15
C TRP A 9 1.89 -21.60 -0.68
N LEU A 10 1.97 -21.68 -2.01
CA LEU A 10 1.65 -20.56 -2.89
C LEU A 10 0.19 -20.13 -2.73
N LEU A 11 -0.76 -21.08 -2.71
CA LEU A 11 -2.18 -20.76 -2.52
C LEU A 11 -2.45 -20.12 -1.15
N GLN A 12 -1.83 -20.65 -0.09
CA GLN A 12 -2.00 -20.16 1.28
C GLN A 12 -1.43 -18.75 1.48
N ASN A 13 -0.38 -18.38 0.74
CA ASN A 13 0.26 -17.07 0.86
C ASN A 13 -0.22 -16.03 -0.15
N THR A 14 -0.71 -16.46 -1.32
CA THR A 14 -1.11 -15.54 -2.40
C THR A 14 -2.53 -15.03 -2.21
N ASN A 15 -3.44 -15.87 -1.70
CA ASN A 15 -4.83 -15.47 -1.46
C ASN A 15 -4.97 -14.25 -0.53
N PRO A 16 -4.33 -14.22 0.66
CA PRO A 16 -4.42 -13.05 1.54
C PRO A 16 -3.82 -11.78 0.93
N LEU A 17 -2.74 -11.88 0.13
CA LEU A 17 -2.19 -10.74 -0.59
C LEU A 17 -3.15 -10.19 -1.65
N ARG A 18 -3.80 -11.07 -2.41
CA ARG A 18 -4.83 -10.65 -3.38
C ARG A 18 -6.01 -9.98 -2.69
N GLN A 19 -6.46 -10.52 -1.57
CA GLN A 19 -7.53 -9.91 -0.78
C GLN A 19 -7.14 -8.51 -0.28
N ASP A 20 -5.89 -8.32 0.15
CA ASP A 20 -5.38 -7.01 0.55
C ASP A 20 -5.33 -6.02 -0.63
N LEU A 21 -4.88 -6.46 -1.81
CA LEU A 21 -4.89 -5.62 -3.02
C LEU A 21 -6.33 -5.26 -3.45
N GLU A 22 -7.26 -6.20 -3.38
CA GLU A 22 -8.68 -5.96 -3.64
C GLU A 22 -9.30 -4.96 -2.66
N ARG A 23 -8.93 -5.03 -1.37
CA ARG A 23 -9.33 -4.05 -0.35
C ARG A 23 -8.82 -2.65 -0.69
N ILE A 24 -7.53 -2.52 -1.03
CA ILE A 24 -6.95 -1.23 -1.39
C ILE A 24 -7.60 -0.68 -2.66
N ARG A 25 -7.81 -1.53 -3.66
CA ARG A 25 -8.53 -1.17 -4.88
C ARG A 25 -9.94 -0.67 -4.60
N HIS A 26 -10.67 -1.32 -3.68
CA HIS A 26 -11.99 -0.88 -3.28
C HIS A 26 -11.99 0.54 -2.68
N TYR A 27 -10.97 0.89 -1.88
CA TYR A 27 -10.81 2.26 -1.36
C TYR A 27 -10.58 3.30 -2.47
N LEU A 28 -9.87 2.92 -3.54
CA LEU A 28 -9.62 3.78 -4.69
C LEU A 28 -10.86 3.95 -5.57
N GLU A 29 -11.64 2.90 -5.75
CA GLU A 29 -12.87 2.92 -6.57
C GLU A 29 -14.02 3.68 -5.86
N ASN A 30 -14.02 3.70 -4.52
CA ASN A 30 -15.06 4.35 -3.72
C ASN A 30 -14.47 5.42 -2.77
N PRO A 31 -13.90 6.53 -3.31
CA PRO A 31 -13.27 7.55 -2.50
C PRO A 31 -14.27 8.32 -1.62
N ALA A 32 -15.53 8.38 -2.02
CA ALA A 32 -16.63 9.04 -1.31
C ALA A 32 -17.36 8.14 -0.31
N ASP A 33 -16.93 6.88 -0.15
CA ASP A 33 -17.49 6.02 0.89
C ASP A 33 -17.14 6.59 2.26
N VAL A 34 -18.18 6.95 3.02
CA VAL A 34 -18.10 7.50 4.37
C VAL A 34 -17.94 6.41 5.43
N SER A 35 -17.99 5.14 5.03
CA SER A 35 -17.72 4.02 5.92
C SER A 35 -16.30 4.13 6.46
N PRO A 36 -16.08 3.93 7.77
CA PRO A 36 -14.76 4.01 8.35
C PRO A 36 -13.87 2.94 7.72
N ARG A 37 -12.85 3.38 6.97
CA ARG A 37 -11.81 2.49 6.45
C ARG A 37 -11.11 1.85 7.64
N GLN A 38 -11.09 0.53 7.68
CA GLN A 38 -10.53 -0.18 8.82
C GLN A 38 -9.03 -0.42 8.60
N PRO A 39 -8.21 -0.19 9.63
CA PRO A 39 -6.81 -0.59 9.59
C PRO A 39 -6.71 -2.11 9.56
N HIS A 40 -5.67 -2.62 8.93
CA HIS A 40 -5.41 -4.06 8.93
C HIS A 40 -4.91 -4.54 10.29
N ALA A 41 -5.53 -5.60 10.82
CA ALA A 41 -5.06 -6.28 12.02
C ALA A 41 -3.98 -7.30 11.67
N PHE A 42 -2.78 -7.12 12.22
CA PHE A 42 -1.64 -8.01 11.96
C PHE A 42 -1.89 -9.45 12.41
N SER A 43 -1.59 -10.41 11.53
CA SER A 43 -1.65 -11.84 11.77
C SER A 43 -0.27 -12.49 11.59
N PRO A 44 0.25 -13.23 12.58
CA PRO A 44 1.59 -13.83 12.50
C PRO A 44 1.71 -14.91 11.42
N SER A 45 0.60 -15.45 10.95
CA SER A 45 0.57 -16.46 9.88
C SER A 45 0.77 -15.83 8.49
N TYR A 46 0.47 -14.54 8.33
CA TYR A 46 0.53 -13.86 7.04
C TYR A 46 1.95 -13.33 6.78
N PRO A 47 2.61 -13.70 5.64
CA PRO A 47 4.00 -13.28 5.38
C PRO A 47 4.23 -11.77 5.37
N LEU A 48 3.30 -10.98 4.80
CA LEU A 48 3.43 -9.52 4.77
C LEU A 48 3.38 -8.94 6.19
N ASP A 49 2.52 -9.47 7.06
CA ASP A 49 2.43 -9.01 8.45
C ASP A 49 3.68 -9.35 9.25
N ARG A 50 4.31 -10.51 8.98
CA ARG A 50 5.62 -10.85 9.55
C ARG A 50 6.72 -9.91 9.08
N LEU A 51 6.70 -9.53 7.79
CA LEU A 51 7.60 -8.50 7.25
C LEU A 51 7.39 -7.19 8.00
N CYS A 52 6.14 -6.74 8.14
CA CYS A 52 5.81 -5.52 8.85
C CYS A 52 6.28 -5.54 10.30
N GLN A 53 6.04 -6.63 11.03
CA GLN A 53 6.54 -6.80 12.40
C GLN A 53 8.07 -6.75 12.47
N ARG A 54 8.77 -7.34 11.49
CA ARG A 54 10.24 -7.35 11.46
C ARG A 54 10.84 -5.96 11.23
N PHE A 55 10.20 -5.17 10.38
CA PHE A 55 10.66 -3.82 10.02
C PHE A 55 10.06 -2.72 10.91
N GLY A 56 9.12 -3.05 11.80
CA GLY A 56 8.47 -2.10 12.69
C GLY A 56 7.43 -1.23 11.99
N LEU A 57 6.85 -1.72 10.90
CA LEU A 57 5.87 -0.98 10.09
C LEU A 57 4.51 -0.91 10.79
N SER A 58 3.92 0.28 10.80
CA SER A 58 2.53 0.51 11.20
C SER A 58 1.53 -0.03 10.16
N ALA A 59 0.25 -0.13 10.54
CA ALA A 59 -0.81 -0.54 9.62
C ALA A 59 -0.95 0.43 8.43
N PHE A 60 -0.79 1.73 8.67
CA PHE A 60 -0.76 2.74 7.61
C PHE A 60 0.42 2.52 6.64
N GLU A 61 1.63 2.33 7.16
CA GLU A 61 2.83 2.11 6.33
C GLU A 61 2.76 0.82 5.51
N ARG A 62 2.16 -0.23 6.08
CA ARG A 62 1.84 -1.48 5.37
C ARG A 62 0.90 -1.22 4.19
N ASP A 63 -0.15 -0.43 4.40
CA ASP A 63 -1.11 -0.11 3.34
C ASP A 63 -0.51 0.81 2.27
N VAL A 64 0.44 1.68 2.63
CA VAL A 64 1.26 2.44 1.66
C VAL A 64 2.07 1.49 0.78
N LEU A 65 2.72 0.47 1.36
CA LEU A 65 3.43 -0.55 0.58
C LEU A 65 2.51 -1.31 -0.36
N LEU A 66 1.30 -1.67 0.10
CA LEU A 66 0.31 -2.34 -0.73
C LEU A 66 -0.18 -1.46 -1.89
N LEU A 67 -0.32 -0.15 -1.70
CA LEU A 67 -0.64 0.79 -2.78
C LEU A 67 0.46 0.83 -3.84
N CYS A 68 1.73 0.95 -3.41
CA CYS A 68 2.88 0.93 -4.31
C CYS A 68 2.99 -0.42 -5.04
N LEU A 69 2.71 -1.52 -4.34
CA LEU A 69 2.70 -2.85 -4.92
C LEU A 69 1.57 -3.03 -5.94
N GLY A 70 0.38 -2.51 -5.65
CA GLY A 70 -0.76 -2.53 -6.57
C GLY A 70 -0.45 -1.78 -7.87
N TYR A 71 0.23 -0.65 -7.79
CA TYR A 71 0.74 0.07 -8.97
C TYR A 71 1.67 -0.80 -9.84
N GLU A 72 2.61 -1.51 -9.21
CA GLU A 72 3.61 -2.32 -9.91
C GLU A 72 3.04 -3.61 -10.51
N ILE A 73 2.04 -4.21 -9.86
CA ILE A 73 1.50 -5.53 -10.24
C ILE A 73 0.24 -5.43 -11.12
N GLU A 74 -0.66 -4.50 -10.82
CA GLU A 74 -1.98 -4.43 -11.45
C GLU A 74 -2.15 -3.18 -12.31
N PRO A 75 -2.24 -3.30 -13.65
CA PRO A 75 -2.40 -2.16 -14.54
C PRO A 75 -3.65 -1.29 -14.27
N ALA A 76 -4.65 -1.84 -13.57
CA ALA A 76 -5.85 -1.12 -13.20
C ALA A 76 -5.57 0.04 -12.23
N PHE A 77 -4.53 -0.06 -11.39
CA PHE A 77 -4.19 0.95 -10.39
C PHE A 77 -3.77 2.28 -11.03
N ALA A 78 -3.02 2.25 -12.12
CA ALA A 78 -2.59 3.46 -12.83
C ALA A 78 -3.77 4.37 -13.19
N ARG A 79 -4.85 3.77 -13.73
CA ARG A 79 -6.08 4.49 -14.05
C ARG A 79 -6.79 5.03 -12.80
N LEU A 80 -6.80 4.28 -11.71
CA LEU A 80 -7.42 4.70 -10.45
C LEU A 80 -6.65 5.88 -9.82
N PHE A 81 -5.32 5.88 -9.89
CA PHE A 81 -4.51 7.01 -9.46
C PHE A 81 -4.79 8.25 -10.31
N ALA A 82 -4.74 8.14 -11.64
CA ALA A 82 -5.05 9.25 -12.53
C ALA A 82 -6.43 9.86 -12.26
N GLN A 83 -7.44 9.01 -11.99
CA GLN A 83 -8.79 9.45 -11.62
C GLN A 83 -8.82 10.15 -10.27
N GLY A 84 -8.18 9.57 -9.25
CA GLY A 84 -8.16 10.13 -7.90
C GLY A 84 -7.34 11.42 -7.78
N HIS A 85 -6.30 11.58 -8.60
CA HIS A 85 -5.54 12.83 -8.75
C HIS A 85 -6.26 13.87 -9.61
N GLN A 86 -7.30 13.47 -10.33
CA GLN A 86 -7.95 14.26 -11.39
C GLN A 86 -6.96 14.78 -12.45
N ASP A 87 -5.90 14.00 -12.71
CA ASP A 87 -4.81 14.35 -13.61
C ASP A 87 -4.30 13.08 -14.31
N ALA A 88 -4.50 13.01 -15.62
CA ALA A 88 -4.10 11.85 -16.43
C ALA A 88 -2.58 11.63 -16.48
N GLN A 89 -1.78 12.64 -16.14
CA GLN A 89 -0.31 12.53 -16.07
C GLN A 89 0.17 12.05 -14.69
N LYS A 90 -0.73 11.90 -13.72
CA LYS A 90 -0.42 11.40 -12.37
C LYS A 90 -1.06 10.04 -12.15
N ASP A 91 -0.56 9.04 -12.85
CA ASP A 91 -1.00 7.65 -12.77
C ASP A 91 -0.25 6.84 -11.69
N TYR A 92 0.45 7.51 -10.78
CA TYR A 92 1.27 6.91 -9.73
C TYR A 92 0.79 7.30 -8.31
N PRO A 93 1.06 6.45 -7.30
CA PRO A 93 0.79 6.80 -5.92
C PRO A 93 1.71 7.96 -5.48
N THR A 94 1.13 8.95 -4.81
CA THR A 94 1.91 10.00 -4.11
C THR A 94 1.62 9.93 -2.62
N LEU A 95 2.50 10.50 -1.80
CA LEU A 95 2.26 10.51 -0.37
C LEU A 95 0.98 11.27 0.01
N ALA A 96 0.73 12.42 -0.63
CA ALA A 96 -0.49 13.19 -0.40
C ALA A 96 -1.75 12.36 -0.72
N PHE A 97 -1.67 11.54 -1.77
CA PHE A 97 -2.73 10.62 -2.15
C PHE A 97 -2.94 9.51 -1.12
N CYS A 98 -1.86 8.87 -0.66
CA CYS A 98 -1.92 7.84 0.39
C CYS A 98 -2.58 8.37 1.68
N LEU A 99 -2.21 9.58 2.10
CA LEU A 99 -2.80 10.24 3.29
C LEU A 99 -4.30 10.54 3.13
N ALA A 100 -4.78 10.75 1.90
CA ALA A 100 -6.19 11.01 1.62
C ALA A 100 -7.04 9.73 1.52
N VAL A 101 -6.44 8.63 1.05
CA VAL A 101 -7.18 7.39 0.72
C VAL A 101 -7.05 6.30 1.79
N LEU A 102 -5.95 6.23 2.53
CA LEU A 102 -5.74 5.14 3.48
C LEU A 102 -6.38 5.40 4.86
N PRO A 103 -6.71 4.33 5.60
CA PRO A 103 -7.11 4.44 7.01
C PRO A 103 -5.94 4.93 7.88
N GLU A 104 -6.27 5.62 8.98
CA GLU A 104 -5.32 6.08 10.01
C GLU A 104 -4.08 6.81 9.43
N PRO A 105 -4.28 7.92 8.67
CA PRO A 105 -3.16 8.62 8.04
C PRO A 105 -2.13 9.08 9.07
N SER A 106 -0.88 8.71 8.84
CA SER A 106 0.23 9.04 9.74
C SER A 106 1.23 9.95 9.06
N TRP A 107 1.33 11.20 9.53
CA TRP A 107 2.33 12.17 9.07
C TRP A 107 3.76 11.77 9.43
N SER A 108 3.95 10.86 10.40
CA SER A 108 5.26 10.36 10.81
C SER A 108 6.02 9.69 9.66
N ILE A 109 5.33 9.25 8.61
CA ILE A 109 5.93 8.70 7.39
C ILE A 109 6.91 9.66 6.71
N LEU A 110 6.71 10.98 6.85
CA LEU A 110 7.60 12.02 6.32
C LEU A 110 8.94 12.09 7.05
N SER A 111 9.02 11.53 8.27
CA SER A 111 10.26 11.50 9.02
C SER A 111 11.27 10.58 8.34
N PRO A 112 12.55 10.97 8.22
CA PRO A 112 13.61 10.05 7.80
C PRO A 112 13.75 8.82 8.71
N GLN A 113 13.21 8.89 9.93
CA GLN A 113 13.17 7.79 10.88
C GLN A 113 11.95 6.88 10.73
N SER A 114 11.02 7.18 9.80
CA SER A 114 9.93 6.27 9.53
C SER A 114 10.48 4.94 9.02
N PRO A 115 9.97 3.79 9.49
CA PRO A 115 10.39 2.48 9.03
C PRO A 115 10.48 2.36 7.51
N LEU A 116 9.52 2.93 6.76
CA LEU A 116 9.54 2.90 5.30
C LEU A 116 10.78 3.56 4.69
N HIS A 117 11.21 4.70 5.24
CA HIS A 117 12.40 5.41 4.81
C HIS A 117 13.68 4.75 5.32
N ALA A 118 13.71 4.40 6.61
CA ALA A 118 14.88 3.81 7.27
C ALA A 118 15.31 2.50 6.59
N TRP A 119 14.35 1.74 6.07
CA TRP A 119 14.58 0.48 5.36
C TRP A 119 14.58 0.61 3.83
N GLN A 120 14.42 1.82 3.29
CA GLN A 120 14.32 2.11 1.84
C GLN A 120 13.28 1.24 1.11
N LEU A 121 12.14 0.98 1.75
CA LEU A 121 11.07 0.16 1.17
C LEU A 121 10.24 0.93 0.15
N ILE A 122 10.26 2.26 0.22
CA ILE A 122 9.73 3.16 -0.79
C ILE A 122 10.73 4.26 -1.08
N GLU A 123 10.62 4.86 -2.27
CA GLU A 123 11.32 6.08 -2.63
C GLU A 123 10.30 7.23 -2.71
N LEU A 124 10.47 8.24 -1.85
CA LEU A 124 9.72 9.49 -1.99
C LEU A 124 10.52 10.43 -2.89
N SER A 125 10.09 10.58 -4.14
CA SER A 125 10.65 11.58 -5.04
C SER A 125 10.17 12.97 -4.59
N ALA A 126 11.11 13.83 -4.19
CA ALA A 126 10.81 15.22 -3.90
C ALA A 126 10.46 15.93 -5.22
N SER A 127 9.17 16.16 -5.47
CA SER A 127 8.74 17.10 -6.51
C SER A 127 8.92 18.51 -5.96
N TYR A 128 9.92 19.23 -6.44
CA TYR A 128 10.13 20.63 -6.07
C TYR A 128 9.30 21.54 -6.98
N PRO A 129 8.32 22.25 -6.40
CA PRO A 129 8.22 23.67 -6.70
C PRO A 129 8.41 24.45 -5.40
N VAL A 130 9.60 25.02 -5.23
CA VAL A 130 9.78 26.14 -4.31
C VAL A 130 9.16 27.35 -5.02
N SER A 131 8.03 27.85 -4.53
CA SER A 131 7.58 29.20 -4.86
C SER A 131 7.18 29.86 -3.56
N THR A 132 7.97 30.87 -3.21
CA THR A 132 7.82 31.76 -2.06
C THR A 132 6.72 32.76 -2.32
#